data_AF-A0A6I1NMQ6-F1
#
_entry.id   AF-A0A6I1NMQ6-F1
#
_cell.length_a   1.000
_cell.length_b   1.000
_cell.length_c   1.000
_cell.angle_alpha   90.00
_cell.angle_beta   90.00
_cell.angle_gamma   90.00
#
_symmetry.space_group_name_H-M   'P 1'
#
loop_
_entity.id
_entity.type
_entity.pdbx_description
1 polymer ?
#
loop_
_entity_poly.entity_id
_entity_poly.type
_entity_poly.pdbx_seq_one_letter_code
_entity_poly.pdbx_strand_id
1 'polypeptide(L)'
;MTKCNFLFSLGLLLLSGCTPFQPPPPDFTYWYKNGVSVEGVKSAMRGCGYTNLDGAGDQTPIDLELKHFYCMKDSGFSRRDNLDLCKLGRIGESPVCEGRR
;
A
#
# COMPACT_ATOMS: atom_id res chain seq x y z
N MET A 1 6.30 26.40 -12.38
CA MET A 1 6.91 27.68 -12.80
C MET A 1 8.36 27.69 -12.37
N THR A 2 9.20 27.97 -13.34
CA THR A 2 10.66 27.86 -13.35
C THR A 2 11.35 28.96 -12.53
N LYS A 3 12.45 28.63 -11.84
CA LYS A 3 13.70 29.42 -11.77
C LYS A 3 14.76 28.70 -10.92
N CYS A 4 15.58 27.84 -11.55
CA CYS A 4 16.96 27.65 -11.10
C CYS A 4 17.81 28.68 -11.86
N ASN A 5 18.20 29.76 -11.18
CA ASN A 5 19.08 30.77 -11.74
C ASN A 5 20.48 30.15 -11.86
N PHE A 6 20.92 29.89 -13.08
CA PHE A 6 22.15 29.17 -13.37
C PHE A 6 23.28 30.19 -13.61
N LEU A 7 24.13 30.41 -12.61
CA LEU A 7 25.48 30.89 -12.84
C LEU A 7 26.39 29.65 -12.91
N PHE A 8 26.66 29.23 -14.14
CA PHE A 8 27.57 28.16 -14.50
C PHE A 8 28.99 28.62 -14.17
N SER A 9 29.65 28.00 -13.19
CA SER A 9 31.11 27.96 -13.18
C SER A 9 31.62 26.68 -12.52
N LEU A 10 32.30 25.92 -13.37
CA LEU A 10 33.18 24.78 -13.17
C LEU A 10 32.89 23.80 -12.03
N GLY A 11 32.43 22.62 -12.44
CA GLY A 11 33.14 21.39 -12.11
C GLY A 11 32.97 20.88 -10.70
N LEU A 12 31.75 20.46 -10.35
CA LEU A 12 31.57 19.40 -9.37
C LEU A 12 30.53 18.41 -9.92
N LEU A 13 31.00 17.25 -10.38
CA LEU A 13 30.17 16.09 -10.61
C LEU A 13 29.60 15.66 -9.25
N LEU A 14 28.52 16.31 -8.82
CA LEU A 14 27.69 15.81 -7.74
C LEU A 14 26.97 14.59 -8.28
N LEU A 15 27.54 13.42 -8.02
CA LEU A 15 26.80 12.17 -8.00
C LEU A 15 25.63 12.38 -7.03
N SER A 16 24.46 12.74 -7.55
CA SER A 16 23.20 12.67 -6.80
C SER A 16 22.84 11.19 -6.66
N GLY A 17 23.67 10.47 -5.91
CA GLY A 17 23.52 9.07 -5.60
C GLY A 17 22.50 8.91 -4.48
N CYS A 18 21.40 8.25 -4.83
CA CYS A 18 20.51 7.49 -3.96
C CYS A 18 19.75 8.28 -2.89
N THR A 19 18.42 8.34 -3.06
CA THR A 19 17.53 8.45 -1.90
C THR A 19 17.91 7.34 -0.90
N PRO A 20 18.13 7.65 0.40
CA PRO A 20 18.35 6.61 1.40
C PRO A 20 17.20 5.61 1.32
N PHE A 21 17.48 4.32 1.55
CA PHE A 21 16.51 3.23 1.48
C PHE A 21 15.33 3.54 2.42
N GLN A 22 14.28 4.16 1.90
CA GLN A 22 13.11 4.53 2.67
C GLN A 22 12.20 3.30 2.73
N PRO A 23 11.76 2.88 3.93
CA PRO A 23 10.82 1.78 4.04
C PRO A 23 9.53 2.12 3.29
N PRO A 24 8.83 1.12 2.75
CA PRO A 24 7.53 1.35 2.14
C PRO A 24 6.59 2.02 3.15
N PRO A 25 5.67 2.90 2.69
CA PRO A 25 4.63 3.43 3.54
C PRO A 25 3.84 2.32 4.24
N PRO A 26 3.39 2.51 5.49
CA PRO A 26 2.55 1.55 6.21
C PRO A 26 1.28 1.18 5.44
N ASP A 27 0.84 -0.07 5.49
CA ASP A 27 -0.30 -0.54 4.69
C ASP A 27 -1.60 0.26 4.93
N PHE A 28 -1.87 0.66 6.19
CA PHE A 28 -3.04 1.47 6.53
C PHE A 28 -3.12 2.80 5.76
N THR A 29 -2.01 3.33 5.25
CA THR A 29 -1.99 4.60 4.52
C THR A 29 -2.57 4.50 3.11
N TYR A 30 -2.61 3.29 2.54
CA TYR A 30 -3.16 3.06 1.22
C TYR A 30 -4.67 2.86 1.24
N TRP A 31 -5.26 2.49 2.37
CA TRP A 31 -6.70 2.34 2.51
C TRP A 31 -7.39 3.69 2.68
N TYR A 32 -8.55 3.85 2.05
CA TYR A 32 -9.38 5.03 2.22
C TYR A 32 -10.86 4.71 2.02
N LYS A 33 -11.71 5.53 2.66
CA LYS A 33 -13.15 5.59 2.45
C LYS A 33 -13.60 7.02 2.74
N ASN A 34 -14.44 7.58 1.88
CA ASN A 34 -14.88 8.98 2.02
C ASN A 34 -15.53 9.20 3.40
N GLY A 35 -15.09 10.24 4.11
CA GLY A 35 -15.57 10.57 5.45
C GLY A 35 -14.98 9.73 6.59
N VAL A 36 -14.04 8.80 6.32
CA VAL A 36 -13.39 7.98 7.36
C VAL A 36 -12.00 8.53 7.67
N SER A 37 -11.71 8.71 8.97
CA SER A 37 -10.40 9.14 9.45
C SER A 37 -9.37 8.01 9.40
N VAL A 38 -8.08 8.34 9.54
CA VAL A 38 -7.00 7.34 9.61
C VAL A 38 -7.20 6.34 10.76
N GLU A 39 -7.65 6.80 11.94
CA GLU A 39 -7.96 5.90 13.05
C GLU A 39 -9.18 5.02 12.77
N GLY A 40 -10.14 5.51 11.98
CA GLY A 40 -11.24 4.71 11.45
C GLY A 40 -10.78 3.62 10.49
N VAL A 41 -9.82 3.93 9.62
CA VAL A 41 -9.17 2.94 8.74
C VAL A 41 -8.46 1.86 9.57
N LYS A 42 -7.62 2.26 10.52
CA LYS A 42 -6.91 1.31 11.40
C LYS A 42 -7.87 0.42 12.20
N SER A 43 -8.96 1.01 12.70
CA SER A 43 -10.01 0.27 13.41
C SER A 43 -10.70 -0.74 12.49
N ALA A 44 -11.02 -0.36 11.25
CA ALA A 44 -11.62 -1.25 10.27
C ALA A 44 -10.66 -2.40 9.88
N MET A 45 -9.37 -2.11 9.67
CA MET A 45 -8.35 -3.13 9.41
C MET A 45 -8.30 -4.15 10.55
N ARG A 46 -8.24 -3.69 11.82
CA ARG A 46 -8.29 -4.62 12.96
C ARG A 46 -9.59 -5.43 13.00
N GLY A 47 -10.72 -4.80 12.69
CA GLY A 47 -12.01 -5.48 12.56
C GLY A 47 -12.03 -6.56 11.46
N CYS A 48 -11.23 -6.38 10.41
CA CYS A 48 -11.02 -7.35 9.34
C CYS A 48 -9.94 -8.40 9.64
N GLY A 49 -9.30 -8.36 10.82
CA GLY A 49 -8.34 -9.38 11.26
C GLY A 49 -6.86 -9.01 11.08
N TYR A 50 -6.53 -7.81 10.59
CA TYR A 50 -5.14 -7.36 10.52
C TYR A 50 -4.55 -7.20 11.92
N THR A 51 -3.46 -7.92 12.18
CA THR A 51 -2.67 -7.80 13.42
C THR A 51 -1.50 -6.85 13.26
N ASN A 52 -0.92 -6.78 12.06
CA ASN A 52 0.08 -5.79 11.64
C ASN A 52 -0.57 -4.79 10.67
N LEU A 53 -0.62 -3.50 11.05
CA LEU A 53 -1.20 -2.45 10.21
C LEU A 53 -0.17 -1.78 9.29
N ASP A 54 1.11 -2.00 9.56
CA ASP A 54 2.21 -1.47 8.74
C ASP A 54 2.46 -2.37 7.52
N GLY A 55 2.13 -3.66 7.61
CA GLY A 55 2.30 -4.67 6.56
C GLY A 55 3.76 -5.16 6.41
N ALA A 56 4.74 -4.32 6.75
CA ALA A 56 6.14 -4.72 6.76
C ALA A 56 6.40 -5.85 7.77
N GLY A 57 6.98 -6.96 7.30
CA GLY A 57 7.30 -8.12 8.14
C GLY A 57 6.09 -8.96 8.55
N ASP A 58 4.92 -8.76 7.93
CA ASP A 58 3.76 -9.63 8.15
C ASP A 58 4.05 -11.06 7.63
N GLN A 59 3.73 -12.05 8.47
CA GLN A 59 3.89 -13.49 8.18
C GLN A 59 2.54 -14.19 8.08
N THR A 60 1.45 -13.43 7.99
CA THR A 60 0.10 -13.94 7.77
C THR A 60 0.08 -14.82 6.52
N PRO A 61 -0.44 -16.06 6.59
CA PRO A 61 -0.57 -16.91 5.42
C PRO A 61 -1.39 -16.21 4.32
N ILE A 62 -1.00 -16.39 3.05
CA ILE A 62 -1.60 -15.66 1.92
C ILE A 62 -3.13 -15.78 1.84
N ASP A 63 -3.71 -16.94 2.17
CA ASP A 63 -5.17 -17.11 2.15
C ASP A 63 -5.87 -16.28 3.24
N LEU A 64 -5.21 -16.05 4.37
CA LEU A 64 -5.72 -15.20 5.44
C LEU A 64 -5.53 -13.72 5.10
N GLU A 65 -4.39 -13.36 4.49
CA GLU A 65 -4.15 -12.01 3.95
C GLU A 65 -5.22 -11.63 2.91
N LEU A 66 -5.53 -12.54 1.99
CA LEU A 66 -6.61 -12.36 1.01
C LEU A 66 -7.96 -12.12 1.69
N LYS A 67 -8.30 -12.90 2.71
CA LYS A 67 -9.55 -12.71 3.47
C LYS A 67 -9.61 -11.33 4.14
N HIS A 68 -8.51 -10.89 4.76
CA HIS A 68 -8.45 -9.58 5.40
C HIS A 68 -8.57 -8.44 4.35
N PHE A 69 -7.85 -8.56 3.24
CA PHE A 69 -7.86 -7.60 2.14
C PHE A 69 -9.26 -7.43 1.55
N TYR A 70 -9.95 -8.53 1.30
CA TYR A 70 -11.30 -8.49 0.75
C TYR A 70 -12.36 -8.10 1.76
N CYS A 71 -12.18 -8.40 3.05
CA CYS A 71 -13.03 -7.84 4.09
C CYS A 71 -13.04 -6.29 4.04
N MET A 72 -11.88 -5.66 3.85
CA MET A 72 -11.78 -4.20 3.70
C MET A 72 -12.52 -3.70 2.44
N LYS A 73 -12.29 -4.35 1.29
CA LYS A 73 -12.96 -3.99 0.03
C LYS A 73 -14.48 -4.17 0.12
N ASP A 74 -14.93 -5.28 0.68
CA ASP A 74 -16.35 -5.60 0.87
C ASP A 74 -17.01 -4.64 1.88
N SER A 75 -16.23 -4.09 2.83
CA SER A 75 -16.65 -3.01 3.75
C SER A 75 -16.70 -1.62 3.10
N GLY A 76 -16.42 -1.53 1.81
CA GLY A 76 -16.47 -0.30 1.01
C GLY A 76 -15.22 0.59 1.16
N PHE A 77 -14.10 0.05 1.65
CA PHE A 77 -12.81 0.72 1.55
C PHE A 77 -12.20 0.47 0.17
N SER A 78 -11.45 1.45 -0.31
CA SER A 78 -10.68 1.37 -1.55
C SER A 78 -9.21 1.57 -1.27
N ARG A 79 -8.36 1.17 -2.22
CA ARG A 79 -6.94 1.44 -2.14
C ARG A 79 -6.49 2.56 -3.06
N ARG A 80 -5.57 3.38 -2.58
CA ARG A 80 -4.97 4.50 -3.32
C ARG A 80 -4.02 4.03 -4.42
N ASP A 81 -3.45 2.85 -4.28
CA ASP A 81 -2.50 2.22 -5.22
C ASP A 81 -3.20 1.36 -6.29
N ASN A 82 -4.54 1.29 -6.29
CA ASN A 82 -5.35 0.44 -7.17
C ASN A 82 -5.00 -1.06 -7.09
N LEU A 83 -4.41 -1.50 -5.97
CA LEU A 83 -4.06 -2.91 -5.78
C LEU A 83 -5.31 -3.78 -5.73
N ASP A 84 -5.25 -4.93 -6.38
CA ASP A 84 -6.25 -5.98 -6.34
C ASP A 84 -5.56 -7.35 -6.34
N LEU A 85 -5.48 -7.98 -5.17
CA LEU A 85 -4.69 -9.20 -4.98
C LEU A 85 -5.17 -10.36 -5.86
N CYS A 86 -6.46 -10.45 -6.19
CA CYS A 86 -6.97 -11.54 -7.02
C CYS A 86 -6.66 -11.36 -8.51
N LYS A 87 -6.22 -10.17 -8.90
CA LYS A 87 -5.76 -9.87 -10.26
C LYS A 87 -4.24 -10.03 -10.41
N LEU A 88 -3.52 -10.41 -9.34
CA LEU A 88 -2.08 -10.58 -9.37
C LEU A 88 -1.69 -12.04 -9.60
N GLY A 89 -1.23 -12.36 -10.82
CA GLY A 89 -0.54 -13.60 -11.16
C GLY A 89 -1.12 -14.86 -10.51
N ARG A 90 -0.27 -15.60 -9.78
CA ARG A 90 -0.65 -16.86 -9.10
C ARG A 90 -1.49 -16.67 -7.84
N ILE A 91 -1.47 -15.49 -7.21
CA ILE A 91 -2.34 -15.19 -6.05
C ILE A 91 -3.81 -15.28 -6.48
N GLY A 92 -4.07 -14.85 -7.71
CA GLY A 92 -5.35 -15.00 -8.36
C GLY A 92 -5.88 -16.44 -8.33
N GLU A 93 -5.06 -17.49 -8.32
CA GLU A 93 -5.51 -18.90 -8.32
C GLU A 93 -6.09 -19.36 -6.98
N SER A 94 -5.96 -18.60 -5.89
CA SER A 94 -6.51 -18.96 -4.58
C SER A 94 -8.04 -19.15 -4.65
N PRO A 95 -8.62 -20.12 -3.92
CA PRO A 95 -10.08 -20.27 -3.79
C PRO A 95 -10.78 -19.01 -3.27
N VAL A 96 -10.08 -18.17 -2.48
CA VAL A 96 -10.62 -16.90 -1.98
C VAL A 96 -10.97 -15.93 -3.13
N CYS A 97 -10.32 -16.11 -4.27
CA CYS A 97 -10.50 -15.30 -5.47
C CYS A 97 -11.59 -15.81 -6.42
N GLU A 98 -12.27 -16.91 -6.11
CA GLU A 98 -13.37 -17.41 -6.92
C GLU A 98 -14.50 -16.38 -7.01
N GLY A 99 -14.89 -16.00 -8.23
CA GLY A 99 -15.87 -14.93 -8.49
C GLY A 99 -15.36 -13.49 -8.32
N ARG A 100 -14.07 -13.28 -8.00
CA ARG A 100 -13.45 -11.95 -7.81
C ARG A 100 -12.43 -11.55 -8.88
N ARG A 101 -12.18 -12.41 -9.88
CA ARG A 101 -11.24 -12.18 -10.98
C ARG A 101 -11.81 -11.24 -12.05
#